data_AF-A0A8T5RY76-F1
#
_entry.id   AF-A0A8T5RY76-F1
#
_cell.length_a   1.000
_cell.length_b   1.000
_cell.length_c   1.000
_cell.angle_alpha   90.00
_cell.angle_beta   90.00
_cell.angle_gamma   90.00
#
_symmetry.space_group_name_H-M   'P 1'
#
loop_
_entity.id
_entity.type
_entity.pdbx_description
1 polymer ?
#
loop_
_entity_poly.entity_id
_entity_poly.type
_entity_poly.pdbx_seq_one_letter_code
_entity_poly.pdbx_strand_id
1 'polypeptide(L)'
;MSKKSFAKHEENRFDLNYRSVKISNDLASWLSEKGYESKRIISNNNYKKEIKGWKADMPPKLSHRYVAVASGVGSFGWSGNVGMKGIGTTILLGTVVTTAELEPTKPIPLEESFCTRCKLCTQVCSASMFSKDKEVKFSLGGIEYTHAARNGYVRCQYVCGGFTGLHPNDKFSTWSPGRFPIPETNLEIYKMMGKALRRYQTWPERTDRKGGYINQSAPGVNIRLTCGFCQNICWGNPKETSENYRILTESGCLIQNPDGSMVVFPPEEAKEYFNALPVKHRRKYQIEKSAK
;
A
#
# COMPACT_ATOMS: atom_id res chain seq x y z
N MET A 1 -13.20 -2.24 -0.06
CA MET A 1 -13.10 -0.76 -0.19
C MET A 1 -14.16 -0.03 0.61
N SER A 2 -15.41 -0.51 0.63
CA SER A 2 -16.56 0.09 1.34
C SER A 2 -16.50 0.07 2.89
N LYS A 3 -15.32 -0.11 3.49
CA LYS A 3 -15.09 -0.19 4.95
C LYS A 3 -16.07 -1.02 5.81
N LYS A 4 -16.56 -2.17 5.30
CA LYS A 4 -17.49 -3.05 6.06
C LYS A 4 -16.86 -3.82 7.23
N SER A 5 -15.65 -4.36 7.05
CA SER A 5 -14.93 -5.08 8.10
C SER A 5 -13.43 -5.05 7.82
N PHE A 6 -12.66 -4.51 8.76
CA PHE A 6 -11.21 -4.50 8.63
C PHE A 6 -10.61 -5.89 8.87
N ALA A 7 -11.12 -6.63 9.85
CA ALA A 7 -10.67 -8.01 10.12
C ALA A 7 -10.79 -8.90 8.88
N LYS A 8 -11.94 -8.89 8.19
CA LYS A 8 -12.12 -9.64 6.93
C LYS A 8 -11.22 -9.12 5.80
N HIS A 9 -10.98 -7.81 5.75
CA HIS A 9 -10.06 -7.23 4.77
C HIS A 9 -8.62 -7.71 4.98
N GLU A 10 -8.14 -7.65 6.22
CA GLU A 10 -6.79 -8.10 6.59
C GLU A 10 -6.63 -9.60 6.37
N GLU A 11 -7.62 -10.41 6.77
CA GLU A 11 -7.65 -11.85 6.54
C GLU A 11 -7.55 -12.20 5.06
N ASN A 12 -8.39 -11.59 4.21
CA ASN A 12 -8.33 -11.83 2.78
C ASN A 12 -6.95 -11.48 2.20
N ARG A 13 -6.32 -10.40 2.68
CA ARG A 13 -4.97 -10.02 2.25
C ARG A 13 -3.90 -10.99 2.73
N PHE A 14 -4.02 -11.48 3.96
CA PHE A 14 -3.15 -12.52 4.50
C PHE A 14 -3.27 -13.81 3.68
N ASP A 15 -4.50 -14.29 3.44
CA ASP A 15 -4.76 -15.53 2.72
C ASP A 15 -4.24 -15.47 1.28
N LEU A 16 -4.50 -14.37 0.57
CA LEU A 16 -3.99 -14.17 -0.79
C LEU A 16 -2.46 -14.14 -0.81
N ASN A 17 -1.83 -13.49 0.18
CA ASN A 17 -0.37 -13.45 0.27
C ASN A 17 0.20 -14.83 0.59
N TYR A 18 -0.41 -15.55 1.53
CA TYR A 18 -0.02 -16.90 1.90
C TYR A 18 -0.13 -17.86 0.72
N ARG A 19 -1.23 -17.81 -0.06
CA ARG A 19 -1.39 -18.59 -1.29
C ARG A 19 -0.29 -18.30 -2.31
N SER A 20 0.03 -17.02 -2.54
CA SER A 20 1.12 -16.62 -3.44
C SER A 20 2.47 -17.17 -2.97
N VAL A 21 2.75 -17.09 -1.67
CA VAL A 21 3.96 -17.66 -1.07
C VAL A 21 4.00 -19.17 -1.25
N LYS A 22 2.91 -19.87 -0.94
CA LYS A 22 2.81 -21.33 -1.09
C LYS A 22 3.07 -21.76 -2.53
N ILE A 23 2.38 -21.18 -3.51
CA ILE A 23 2.57 -21.49 -4.94
C ILE A 23 4.04 -21.30 -5.35
N SER A 24 4.66 -20.18 -4.96
CA SER A 24 6.07 -19.93 -5.28
C SER A 24 7.04 -20.89 -4.57
N ASN A 25 6.69 -21.35 -3.38
CA ASN A 25 7.48 -22.31 -2.63
C ASN A 25 7.40 -23.69 -3.26
N ASP A 26 6.19 -24.17 -3.53
CA ASP A 26 5.94 -25.48 -4.12
C ASP A 26 6.59 -25.58 -5.50
N LEU A 27 6.52 -24.51 -6.32
CA LEU A 27 7.22 -24.44 -7.60
C LEU A 27 8.74 -24.50 -7.46
N ALA A 28 9.33 -23.76 -6.52
CA ALA A 28 10.78 -23.78 -6.30
C ALA A 28 11.26 -25.16 -5.80
N SER A 29 10.50 -25.80 -4.90
CA SER A 29 10.78 -27.16 -4.44
C SER A 29 10.70 -28.16 -5.58
N TRP A 30 9.63 -28.10 -6.38
CA TRP A 30 9.46 -28.99 -7.53
C TRP A 30 10.59 -28.84 -8.56
N LEU A 31 11.00 -27.62 -8.89
CA LEU A 31 12.16 -27.40 -9.79
C LEU A 31 13.47 -27.94 -9.20
N SER A 32 13.67 -27.79 -7.89
CA SER A 32 14.85 -28.31 -7.19
C SER A 32 14.87 -29.84 -7.21
N GLU A 33 13.72 -30.49 -7.03
CA GLU A 33 13.57 -31.95 -7.17
C GLU A 33 13.86 -32.45 -8.60
N LYS A 34 13.70 -31.59 -9.61
CA LYS A 34 14.10 -31.88 -11.00
C LYS A 34 15.59 -31.59 -11.28
N GLY A 35 16.37 -31.20 -10.28
CA GLY A 35 17.80 -30.92 -10.41
C GLY A 35 18.15 -29.47 -10.75
N TYR A 36 17.17 -28.56 -10.73
CA TYR A 36 17.40 -27.13 -10.99
C TYR A 36 17.38 -26.32 -9.69
N GLU A 37 18.53 -25.80 -9.28
CA GLU A 37 18.62 -24.91 -8.11
C GLU A 37 17.62 -23.77 -8.22
N SER A 38 16.70 -23.70 -7.26
CA SER A 38 15.56 -22.79 -7.35
C SER A 38 15.22 -22.17 -6.00
N LYS A 39 14.82 -20.90 -6.01
CA LYS A 39 14.47 -20.16 -4.81
C LYS A 39 13.33 -19.19 -5.05
N ARG A 40 12.33 -19.26 -4.18
CA ARG A 40 11.29 -18.22 -4.13
C ARG A 40 11.85 -16.90 -3.60
N ILE A 41 11.32 -15.81 -4.14
CA ILE A 41 11.58 -14.46 -3.63
C ILE A 41 10.55 -14.12 -2.56
N ILE A 42 11.02 -13.54 -1.46
CA ILE A 42 10.17 -13.09 -0.36
C ILE A 42 9.44 -11.81 -0.80
N SER A 43 8.10 -11.84 -0.73
CA SER A 43 7.21 -10.81 -1.29
C SER A 43 7.45 -9.40 -0.76
N ASN A 44 7.80 -9.25 0.52
CA ASN A 44 8.05 -7.95 1.13
C ASN A 44 8.92 -8.09 2.38
N ASN A 45 9.33 -6.95 2.95
CA ASN A 45 10.07 -6.88 4.20
C ASN A 45 11.44 -7.57 4.15
N ASN A 46 12.06 -7.63 2.97
CA ASN A 46 13.39 -8.22 2.74
C ASN A 46 14.17 -7.32 1.78
N TYR A 47 15.02 -6.48 2.36
CA TYR A 47 15.67 -5.38 1.66
C TYR A 47 17.19 -5.56 1.58
N LYS A 48 17.82 -4.89 0.61
CA LYS A 48 19.27 -4.76 0.46
C LYS A 48 19.82 -3.78 1.50
N LYS A 49 20.36 -4.31 2.60
CA LYS A 49 20.80 -3.53 3.78
C LYS A 49 22.17 -2.86 3.59
N GLU A 50 22.92 -3.33 2.60
CA GLU A 50 24.20 -2.79 2.16
C GLU A 50 24.09 -1.40 1.51
N ILE A 51 22.88 -1.01 1.07
CA ILE A 51 22.63 0.31 0.48
C ILE A 51 22.54 1.37 1.58
N LYS A 52 23.35 2.43 1.48
CA LYS A 52 23.29 3.58 2.41
C LYS A 52 21.89 4.18 2.38
N GLY A 53 21.26 4.30 3.55
CA GLY A 53 19.90 4.84 3.65
C GLY A 53 18.78 3.86 3.30
N TRP A 54 19.05 2.55 3.18
CA TRP A 54 18.05 1.53 2.77
C TRP A 54 16.72 1.57 3.52
N LYS A 55 16.66 2.06 4.78
CA LYS A 55 15.40 2.16 5.53
C LYS A 55 14.42 3.17 4.91
N ALA A 56 14.95 4.20 4.24
CA ALA A 56 14.15 5.20 3.53
C ALA A 56 13.65 4.65 2.18
N ASP A 57 14.55 4.05 1.40
CA ASP A 57 14.26 3.62 0.03
C ASP A 57 13.71 2.19 -0.07
N MET A 58 13.91 1.38 0.97
CA MET A 58 13.50 -0.01 1.08
C MET A 58 13.79 -0.84 -0.20
N PRO A 59 15.04 -0.83 -0.69
CA PRO A 59 15.38 -1.47 -1.95
C PRO A 59 15.19 -2.99 -1.84
N PRO A 60 14.32 -3.62 -2.66
CA PRO A 60 14.12 -5.05 -2.60
C PRO A 60 15.33 -5.80 -3.16
N LYS A 61 15.51 -7.07 -2.78
CA LYS A 61 16.51 -7.95 -3.42
C LYS A 61 16.22 -8.14 -4.90
N LEU A 62 14.96 -8.40 -5.23
CA LEU A 62 14.42 -8.48 -6.59
C LEU A 62 12.98 -7.92 -6.58
N SER A 63 12.62 -7.15 -7.60
CA SER A 63 11.29 -6.52 -7.70
C SER A 63 10.32 -7.43 -8.45
N HIS A 64 9.34 -7.99 -7.73
CA HIS A 64 8.25 -8.76 -8.35
C HIS A 64 7.54 -8.01 -9.47
N ARG A 65 7.35 -6.69 -9.30
CA ARG A 65 6.69 -5.86 -10.31
C ARG A 65 7.48 -5.79 -11.60
N TYR A 66 8.81 -5.65 -11.51
CA TYR A 66 9.64 -5.50 -12.69
C TYR A 66 9.74 -6.83 -13.42
N VAL A 67 9.91 -7.93 -12.69
CA VAL A 67 9.87 -9.28 -13.26
C VAL A 67 8.54 -9.53 -13.99
N ALA A 68 7.40 -9.23 -13.34
CA ALA A 68 6.09 -9.44 -13.94
C ALA A 68 5.86 -8.62 -15.22
N VAL A 69 6.38 -7.40 -15.28
CA VAL A 69 6.29 -6.58 -16.50
C VAL A 69 7.20 -7.12 -17.60
N ALA A 70 8.47 -7.41 -17.28
CA ALA A 70 9.42 -7.94 -18.24
C ALA A 70 8.98 -9.29 -18.84
N SER A 71 8.31 -10.13 -18.05
CA SER A 71 7.83 -11.45 -18.46
C SER A 71 6.40 -11.45 -19.03
N GLY A 72 5.80 -10.29 -19.26
CA GLY A 72 4.47 -10.19 -19.86
C GLY A 72 3.29 -10.68 -18.99
N VAL A 73 3.48 -10.84 -17.69
CA VAL A 73 2.41 -11.20 -16.74
C VAL A 73 1.44 -10.04 -16.54
N GLY A 74 1.92 -8.81 -16.61
CA GLY A 74 1.11 -7.60 -16.49
C GLY A 74 1.86 -6.37 -16.98
N SER A 75 1.22 -5.22 -16.89
CA SER A 75 1.80 -3.93 -17.29
C SER A 75 1.73 -2.92 -16.15
N PHE A 76 2.53 -1.86 -16.22
CA PHE A 76 2.48 -0.78 -15.23
C PHE A 76 1.24 0.08 -15.41
N GLY A 77 0.60 0.42 -14.30
CA GLY A 77 -0.35 1.52 -14.22
C GLY A 77 0.33 2.84 -13.88
N TRP A 78 -0.42 3.95 -13.96
CA TRP A 78 0.08 5.27 -13.58
C TRP A 78 0.67 5.29 -12.16
N SER A 79 0.02 4.61 -11.22
CA SER A 79 0.52 4.45 -9.84
C SER A 79 1.77 3.59 -9.73
N GLY A 80 2.29 3.02 -10.83
CA GLY A 80 3.35 2.01 -10.86
C GLY A 80 3.01 0.71 -10.11
N ASN A 81 1.73 0.47 -9.79
CA ASN A 81 1.24 -0.88 -9.53
C ASN A 81 1.22 -1.66 -10.85
N VAL A 82 1.40 -2.97 -10.77
CA VAL A 82 1.24 -3.86 -11.92
C VAL A 82 -0.19 -4.38 -11.94
N GLY A 83 -0.78 -4.44 -13.12
CA GLY A 83 -2.12 -4.96 -13.33
C GLY A 83 -2.27 -5.73 -14.63
N MET A 84 -3.39 -6.43 -14.74
CA MET A 84 -3.77 -7.25 -15.90
C MET A 84 -5.09 -6.74 -16.48
N LYS A 85 -5.28 -6.85 -17.80
CA LYS A 85 -6.58 -6.54 -18.43
C LYS A 85 -7.68 -7.43 -17.81
N GLY A 86 -8.84 -6.84 -17.53
CA GLY A 86 -9.99 -7.54 -16.92
C GLY A 86 -9.88 -7.82 -15.41
N ILE A 87 -8.70 -7.68 -14.79
CA ILE A 87 -8.49 -7.93 -13.36
C ILE A 87 -8.00 -6.66 -12.64
N GLY A 88 -7.24 -5.80 -13.31
CA GLY A 88 -6.64 -4.63 -12.72
C GLY A 88 -5.44 -4.93 -11.83
N THR A 89 -5.25 -4.10 -10.80
CA THR A 89 -4.10 -4.19 -9.89
C THR A 89 -4.38 -4.98 -8.62
N THR A 90 -5.58 -5.55 -8.45
CA THR A 90 -5.97 -6.37 -7.28
C THR A 90 -5.37 -7.78 -7.33
N ILE A 91 -4.09 -7.87 -7.69
CA ILE A 91 -3.30 -9.09 -7.78
C ILE A 91 -2.19 -9.10 -6.72
N LEU A 92 -1.68 -10.29 -6.40
CA LEU A 92 -0.43 -10.46 -5.66
C LEU A 92 0.53 -11.29 -6.49
N LEU A 93 1.79 -10.90 -6.49
CA LEU A 93 2.83 -11.49 -7.33
C LEU A 93 3.77 -12.34 -6.47
N GLY A 94 4.05 -13.55 -6.95
CA GLY A 94 5.14 -14.41 -6.48
C GLY A 94 6.20 -14.53 -7.58
N THR A 95 7.46 -14.76 -7.20
CA THR A 95 8.56 -14.95 -8.16
C THR A 95 9.46 -16.06 -7.66
N VAL A 96 9.87 -16.93 -8.58
CA VAL A 96 10.89 -17.96 -8.39
C VAL A 96 12.06 -17.63 -9.31
N VAL A 97 13.27 -17.74 -8.78
CA VAL A 97 14.51 -17.70 -9.55
C VAL A 97 15.03 -19.13 -9.63
N THR A 98 15.45 -19.57 -10.81
CA THR A 98 15.88 -20.94 -11.07
C THR A 98 17.07 -20.97 -12.03
N THR A 99 17.86 -22.04 -11.99
CA THR A 99 18.89 -22.35 -12.99
C THR A 99 18.34 -23.13 -14.19
N ALA A 100 17.06 -23.52 -14.18
CA ALA A 100 16.43 -24.14 -15.34
C ALA A 100 16.48 -23.19 -16.55
N GLU A 101 16.88 -23.71 -17.71
CA GLU A 101 16.81 -22.99 -18.97
C GLU A 101 15.35 -22.92 -19.44
N LEU A 102 14.86 -21.70 -19.63
CA LEU A 102 13.48 -21.42 -20.00
C LEU A 102 13.45 -20.46 -21.18
N GLU A 103 12.54 -20.70 -22.11
CA GLU A 103 12.25 -19.75 -23.19
C GLU A 103 11.61 -18.47 -22.61
N PRO A 104 12.23 -17.29 -22.77
CA PRO A 104 11.69 -16.05 -22.23
C PRO A 104 10.39 -15.64 -22.92
N THR A 105 9.40 -15.23 -22.14
CA THR A 105 8.19 -14.59 -22.66
C THR A 105 8.47 -13.13 -23.02
N LYS A 106 7.72 -12.62 -23.99
CA LYS A 106 7.76 -11.20 -24.36
C LYS A 106 6.94 -10.37 -23.36
N PRO A 107 7.35 -9.13 -23.05
CA PRO A 107 6.51 -8.22 -22.28
C PRO A 107 5.24 -7.85 -23.06
N ILE A 108 4.21 -7.40 -22.34
CA ILE A 108 2.99 -6.88 -22.96
C ILE A 108 3.33 -5.56 -23.69
N PRO A 109 2.94 -5.39 -24.97
CA PRO A 109 3.12 -4.13 -25.68
C PRO A 109 2.50 -2.94 -24.94
N LEU A 110 3.07 -1.75 -25.08
CA LEU A 110 2.63 -0.56 -24.29
C LEU A 110 1.19 -0.15 -24.64
N GLU A 111 0.82 -0.28 -25.92
CA GLU A 111 -0.53 -0.09 -26.46
C GLU A 111 -1.54 -1.10 -25.89
N GLU A 112 -1.06 -2.22 -25.39
CA GLU A 112 -1.85 -3.26 -24.74
C GLU A 112 -1.82 -3.16 -23.21
N SER A 113 -1.30 -2.07 -22.65
CA SER A 113 -1.33 -1.83 -21.21
C SER A 113 -2.76 -1.90 -20.66
N PHE A 114 -2.92 -2.46 -19.46
CA PHE A 114 -4.22 -2.47 -18.79
C PHE A 114 -4.65 -1.06 -18.37
N CYS A 115 -3.70 -0.14 -18.17
CA CYS A 115 -3.97 1.16 -17.58
C CYS A 115 -4.36 2.20 -18.62
N THR A 116 -5.57 2.75 -18.49
CA THR A 116 -6.09 3.84 -19.35
C THR A 116 -5.55 5.23 -18.99
N ARG A 117 -4.56 5.30 -18.11
CA ARG A 117 -3.95 6.55 -17.61
C ARG A 117 -4.99 7.58 -17.08
N CYS A 118 -6.08 7.11 -16.47
CA CYS A 118 -7.12 7.98 -15.89
C CYS A 118 -6.65 8.80 -14.66
N LYS A 119 -5.51 8.44 -14.06
CA LYS A 119 -4.89 9.09 -12.88
C LYS A 119 -5.76 9.17 -11.62
N LEU A 120 -6.89 8.46 -11.52
CA LEU A 120 -7.69 8.40 -10.27
C LEU A 120 -6.90 7.84 -9.08
N CYS A 121 -5.87 7.04 -9.32
CA CYS A 121 -4.94 6.58 -8.28
C CYS A 121 -4.20 7.72 -7.56
N THR A 122 -4.04 8.88 -8.21
CA THR A 122 -3.48 10.09 -7.58
C THR A 122 -4.49 10.76 -6.64
N GLN A 123 -5.79 10.68 -6.97
CA GLN A 123 -6.87 11.31 -6.21
C GLN A 123 -7.21 10.58 -4.92
N VAL A 124 -7.05 9.25 -4.89
CA VAL A 124 -7.33 8.44 -3.70
C VAL A 124 -6.12 8.27 -2.78
N CYS A 125 -4.94 8.68 -3.22
CA CYS A 125 -3.73 8.55 -2.42
C CYS A 125 -3.67 9.70 -1.41
N SER A 126 -4.16 9.50 -0.18
CA SER A 126 -4.07 10.52 0.89
C SER A 126 -2.65 11.02 1.12
N ALA A 127 -1.65 10.19 0.82
CA ALA A 127 -0.24 10.50 0.98
C ALA A 127 0.35 11.35 -0.15
N SER A 128 -0.38 11.54 -1.26
CA SER A 128 0.11 12.17 -2.49
C SER A 128 1.44 11.58 -2.96
N MET A 129 1.55 10.25 -2.95
CA MET A 129 2.80 9.54 -3.31
C MET A 129 3.12 9.67 -4.80
N PHE A 130 2.11 9.71 -5.65
CA PHE A 130 2.26 9.68 -7.11
C PHE A 130 2.05 11.08 -7.66
N SER A 131 2.99 11.56 -8.47
CA SER A 131 2.78 12.80 -9.20
C SER A 131 1.65 12.66 -10.21
N LYS A 132 0.85 13.72 -10.37
CA LYS A 132 -0.18 13.81 -11.41
C LYS A 132 0.42 14.13 -12.77
N ASP A 133 1.53 14.87 -12.79
CA ASP A 133 2.04 15.52 -14.00
C ASP A 133 3.49 15.10 -14.35
N LYS A 134 4.24 14.58 -13.36
CA LYS A 134 5.62 14.13 -13.58
C LYS A 134 5.66 12.62 -13.76
N GLU A 135 6.37 12.19 -14.79
CA GLU A 135 6.65 10.78 -15.08
C GLU A 135 8.12 10.49 -14.81
N VAL A 136 8.41 9.23 -14.51
CA VAL A 136 9.77 8.70 -14.54
C VAL A 136 9.86 7.73 -15.72
N LYS A 137 10.96 7.83 -16.46
CA LYS A 137 11.33 6.91 -17.54
C LYS A 137 12.46 6.01 -17.06
N PHE A 138 12.40 4.73 -17.40
CA PHE A 138 13.47 3.79 -17.11
C PHE A 138 13.46 2.65 -18.13
N SER A 139 14.62 2.01 -18.33
CA SER A 139 14.74 0.85 -19.20
C SER A 139 14.75 -0.45 -18.38
N LEU A 140 14.08 -1.48 -18.88
CA LEU A 140 14.12 -2.83 -18.34
C LEU A 140 14.22 -3.82 -19.51
N GLY A 141 15.34 -4.54 -19.60
CA GLY A 141 15.59 -5.45 -20.73
C GLY A 141 15.63 -4.76 -22.09
N GLY A 142 16.15 -3.52 -22.16
CA GLY A 142 16.22 -2.73 -23.39
C GLY A 142 14.92 -2.02 -23.79
N ILE A 143 13.81 -2.24 -23.07
CA ILE A 143 12.51 -1.62 -23.35
C ILE A 143 12.29 -0.45 -22.37
N GLU A 144 11.86 0.70 -22.88
CA GLU A 144 11.53 1.88 -22.07
C GLU A 144 10.12 1.72 -21.45
N TYR A 145 10.02 1.99 -20.15
CA TYR A 145 8.77 2.03 -19.40
C TYR A 145 8.59 3.38 -18.72
N THR A 146 7.32 3.74 -18.50
CA THR A 146 6.94 4.98 -17.79
C THR A 146 5.86 4.74 -16.75
N HIS A 147 5.95 5.48 -15.64
CA HIS A 147 4.85 5.64 -14.68
C HIS A 147 5.02 6.96 -13.91
N ALA A 148 4.07 7.30 -13.03
CA ALA A 148 4.17 8.50 -12.21
C ALA A 148 5.45 8.54 -11.38
N ALA A 149 6.15 9.68 -11.40
CA ALA A 149 7.23 9.97 -10.48
C ALA A 149 6.72 9.86 -9.03
N ARG A 150 7.59 9.42 -8.13
CA ARG A 150 7.28 9.30 -6.70
C ARG A 150 7.67 10.59 -5.99
N ASN A 151 6.74 11.18 -5.24
CA ASN A 151 7.03 12.32 -4.37
C ASN A 151 7.83 11.89 -3.12
N GLY A 152 7.81 10.61 -2.77
CA GLY A 152 8.64 10.03 -1.71
C GLY A 152 8.04 8.74 -1.14
N TYR A 153 8.87 7.73 -0.85
CA TYR A 153 8.40 6.48 -0.24
C TYR A 153 7.91 6.66 1.19
N VAL A 154 8.47 7.62 1.93
CA VAL A 154 8.05 7.95 3.30
C VAL A 154 6.57 8.33 3.38
N ARG A 155 6.00 8.93 2.33
CA ARG A 155 4.56 9.24 2.24
C ARG A 155 3.71 7.97 2.36
N CYS A 156 4.10 6.93 1.63
CA CYS A 156 3.43 5.64 1.67
C CYS A 156 3.67 4.93 3.01
N GLN A 157 4.90 4.95 3.54
CA GLN A 157 5.19 4.40 4.87
C GLN A 157 4.33 5.07 5.95
N TYR A 158 4.17 6.40 5.87
CA TYR A 158 3.45 7.19 6.85
C TYR A 158 1.94 6.90 6.87
N VAL A 159 1.31 6.87 5.69
CA VAL A 159 -0.14 6.68 5.56
C VAL A 159 -0.52 5.20 5.50
N CYS A 160 0.10 4.41 4.62
CA CYS A 160 -0.26 3.00 4.46
C CYS A 160 0.19 2.15 5.65
N GLY A 161 1.29 2.54 6.32
CA GLY A 161 1.70 1.99 7.62
C GLY A 161 0.77 2.40 8.77
N GLY A 162 -0.26 3.20 8.52
CA GLY A 162 -1.35 3.43 9.46
C GLY A 162 -1.07 4.45 10.57
N PHE A 163 0.00 5.23 10.48
CA PHE A 163 0.26 6.31 11.45
C PHE A 163 -0.73 7.47 11.29
N THR A 164 -1.24 7.69 10.08
CA THR A 164 -2.37 8.59 9.81
C THR A 164 -3.25 7.97 8.71
N GLY A 165 -4.50 8.41 8.61
CA GLY A 165 -5.47 7.79 7.72
C GLY A 165 -6.51 8.73 7.13
N LEU A 166 -6.85 9.83 7.79
CA LEU A 166 -7.81 10.79 7.24
C LEU A 166 -7.29 11.40 5.93
N HIS A 167 -8.11 11.36 4.87
CA HIS A 167 -7.77 11.97 3.61
C HIS A 167 -7.73 13.51 3.77
N PRO A 168 -6.81 14.24 3.11
CA PRO A 168 -6.68 15.70 3.27
C PRO A 168 -7.92 16.55 2.94
N ASN A 169 -8.94 15.96 2.30
CA ASN A 169 -10.22 16.63 2.04
C ASN A 169 -11.30 16.29 3.08
N ASP A 170 -10.94 15.55 4.13
CA ASP A 170 -11.79 15.10 5.24
C ASP A 170 -13.00 14.22 4.87
N LYS A 171 -13.15 13.81 3.61
CA LYS A 171 -14.32 13.05 3.12
C LYS A 171 -14.25 11.55 3.32
N PHE A 172 -13.07 10.99 3.53
CA PHE A 172 -12.89 9.57 3.79
C PHE A 172 -11.55 9.34 4.48
N SER A 173 -11.36 8.17 5.08
CA SER A 173 -10.07 7.77 5.64
C SER A 173 -9.56 6.46 5.05
N THR A 174 -8.33 6.07 5.37
CA THR A 174 -7.86 4.67 5.30
C THR A 174 -8.48 3.86 6.44
N TRP A 175 -8.01 2.62 6.66
CA TRP A 175 -8.32 1.85 7.87
C TRP A 175 -7.56 2.30 9.14
N SER A 176 -6.84 3.43 9.06
CA SER A 176 -6.21 4.06 10.22
C SER A 176 -7.12 5.13 10.80
N PRO A 177 -7.33 5.15 12.13
CA PRO A 177 -8.03 6.22 12.83
C PRO A 177 -7.16 7.48 13.01
N GLY A 178 -5.88 7.45 12.60
CA GLY A 178 -4.97 8.58 12.76
C GLY A 178 -5.40 9.80 11.93
N ARG A 179 -5.26 10.98 12.54
CA ARG A 179 -5.62 12.30 11.99
C ARG A 179 -4.43 13.28 12.09
N PHE A 180 -3.22 12.75 12.03
CA PHE A 180 -2.02 13.58 12.00
C PHE A 180 -1.88 14.23 10.62
N PRO A 181 -1.40 15.48 10.55
CA PRO A 181 -1.23 16.19 9.28
C PRO A 181 -0.22 15.47 8.39
N ILE A 182 -0.36 15.63 7.07
CA ILE A 182 0.56 15.10 6.08
C ILE A 182 1.35 16.28 5.50
N PRO A 183 2.60 16.52 5.94
CA PRO A 183 3.39 17.65 5.46
C PRO A 183 3.76 17.56 3.97
N GLU A 184 4.15 18.70 3.40
CA GLU A 184 4.53 18.81 1.99
C GLU A 184 5.92 18.23 1.67
N THR A 185 6.85 18.25 2.62
CA THR A 185 8.22 17.76 2.37
C THR A 185 8.45 16.42 3.05
N ASN A 186 9.26 15.57 2.43
CA ASN A 186 9.61 14.26 2.98
C ASN A 186 10.30 14.38 4.34
N LEU A 187 11.13 15.41 4.55
CA LEU A 187 11.79 15.67 5.82
C LEU A 187 10.78 15.96 6.95
N GLU A 188 9.77 16.79 6.69
CA GLU A 188 8.73 17.07 7.67
C GLU A 188 7.82 15.86 7.91
N ILE A 189 7.59 15.03 6.88
CA ILE A 189 6.90 13.76 7.05
C ILE A 189 7.69 12.83 7.98
N TYR A 190 9.02 12.73 7.86
CA TYR A 190 9.83 11.94 8.81
C TYR A 190 9.68 12.42 10.25
N LYS A 191 9.76 13.74 10.47
CA LYS A 191 9.57 14.34 11.81
C LYS A 191 8.17 14.06 12.36
N MET A 192 7.15 14.20 11.50
CA MET A 192 5.75 13.94 11.86
C MET A 192 5.52 12.45 12.16
N MET A 193 6.07 11.56 11.34
CA MET A 193 5.99 10.12 11.52
C MET A 193 6.61 9.69 12.86
N GLY A 194 7.73 10.28 13.27
CA GLY A 194 8.32 10.04 14.60
C GLY A 194 7.39 10.44 15.75
N LYS A 195 6.66 11.56 15.62
CA LYS A 195 5.64 11.98 16.60
C LYS A 195 4.44 11.03 16.60
N ALA A 196 3.92 10.70 15.42
CA ALA A 196 2.78 9.81 15.25
C ALA A 196 3.08 8.40 15.75
N LEU A 197 4.30 7.88 15.53
CA LEU A 197 4.73 6.57 15.99
C LEU A 197 4.67 6.46 17.53
N ARG A 198 5.17 7.46 18.26
CA ARG A 198 5.08 7.49 19.73
C ARG A 198 3.64 7.46 20.22
N ARG A 199 2.71 8.09 19.49
CA ARG A 199 1.28 8.08 19.83
C ARG A 199 0.62 6.76 19.45
N TYR A 200 0.97 6.19 18.30
CA TYR A 200 0.49 4.92 17.79
C TYR A 200 0.71 3.78 18.81
N GLN A 201 1.85 3.76 19.49
CA GLN A 201 2.14 2.79 20.56
C GLN A 201 1.21 2.89 21.79
N THR A 202 0.46 3.99 21.93
CA THR A 202 -0.49 4.22 23.03
C THR A 202 -1.94 4.01 22.63
N TRP A 203 -2.20 3.63 21.38
CA TRP A 203 -3.54 3.35 20.90
C TRP A 203 -4.09 2.12 21.64
N PRO A 204 -5.40 2.11 21.99
CA PRO A 204 -6.02 0.91 22.54
C PRO A 204 -5.87 -0.27 21.57
N GLU A 205 -5.77 -1.48 22.11
CA GLU A 205 -5.83 -2.69 21.29
C GLU A 205 -7.17 -2.74 20.56
N ARG A 206 -7.17 -3.11 19.28
CA ARG A 206 -8.41 -3.17 18.51
C ARG A 206 -9.23 -4.40 18.90
N THR A 207 -10.52 -4.21 19.10
CA THR A 207 -11.43 -5.32 19.46
C THR A 207 -11.84 -6.18 18.27
N ASP A 208 -11.59 -5.72 17.03
CA ASP A 208 -12.05 -6.41 15.83
C ASP A 208 -11.23 -7.67 15.48
N ARG A 209 -9.92 -7.67 15.74
CA ARG A 209 -9.01 -8.82 15.59
C ARG A 209 -7.57 -8.45 16.02
N LYS A 210 -6.85 -9.39 16.65
CA LYS A 210 -5.38 -9.34 16.80
C LYS A 210 -4.70 -9.50 15.45
N GLY A 211 -3.72 -8.65 15.16
CA GLY A 211 -3.01 -8.69 13.87
C GLY A 211 -1.86 -7.70 13.80
N GLY A 212 -1.39 -7.46 12.57
CA GLY A 212 -0.21 -6.67 12.27
C GLY A 212 1.06 -7.50 12.05
N TYR A 213 2.14 -6.80 11.70
CA TYR A 213 3.45 -7.40 11.45
C TYR A 213 4.57 -6.46 11.89
N ILE A 214 5.76 -7.03 12.11
CA ILE A 214 6.98 -6.28 12.41
C ILE A 214 7.69 -5.94 11.10
N ASN A 215 7.84 -4.65 10.81
CA ASN A 215 8.60 -4.18 9.66
C ASN A 215 10.11 -4.15 9.99
N GLN A 216 10.95 -4.70 9.12
CA GLN A 216 12.40 -4.71 9.28
C GLN A 216 13.00 -3.29 9.29
N SER A 217 12.36 -2.31 8.66
CA SER A 217 12.82 -0.91 8.73
C SER A 217 12.39 -0.20 10.02
N ALA A 218 11.45 -0.76 10.78
CA ALA A 218 10.94 -0.23 12.05
C ALA A 218 10.78 -1.37 13.10
N PRO A 219 11.89 -1.96 13.57
CA PRO A 219 11.84 -3.05 14.54
C PRO A 219 11.19 -2.59 15.86
N GLY A 220 10.46 -3.49 16.52
CA GLY A 220 9.80 -3.23 17.80
C GLY A 220 8.42 -2.56 17.71
N VAL A 221 7.91 -2.32 16.49
CA VAL A 221 6.58 -1.74 16.26
C VAL A 221 5.72 -2.74 15.51
N ASN A 222 4.58 -3.12 16.09
CA ASN A 222 3.57 -3.92 15.40
C ASN A 222 2.69 -3.02 14.52
N ILE A 223 2.91 -3.07 13.21
CA ILE A 223 2.25 -2.20 12.24
C ILE A 223 1.10 -2.97 11.56
N ARG A 224 -0.06 -2.32 11.37
CA ARG A 224 -1.12 -2.85 10.51
C ARG A 224 -1.16 -2.06 9.20
N LEU A 225 -1.19 -2.77 8.08
CA LEU A 225 -1.42 -2.13 6.78
C LEU A 225 -2.86 -1.66 6.71
N THR A 226 -3.06 -0.35 6.62
CA THR A 226 -4.41 0.24 6.68
C THR A 226 -4.87 0.82 5.35
N CYS A 227 -3.99 0.88 4.36
CA CYS A 227 -4.30 1.43 3.05
C CYS A 227 -3.84 0.49 1.93
N GLY A 228 -4.54 0.56 0.82
CA GLY A 228 -4.21 -0.09 -0.44
C GLY A 228 -4.98 0.53 -1.61
N PHE A 229 -5.38 1.80 -1.48
CA PHE A 229 -6.40 2.41 -2.33
C PHE A 229 -5.98 2.44 -3.80
N CYS A 230 -4.72 2.82 -4.07
CA CYS A 230 -4.17 2.80 -5.42
C CYS A 230 -4.14 1.41 -6.07
N GLN A 231 -4.16 0.34 -5.28
CA GLN A 231 -4.26 -1.03 -5.75
C GLN A 231 -5.73 -1.46 -5.91
N ASN A 232 -6.60 -1.07 -4.98
CA ASN A 232 -7.97 -1.54 -4.97
C ASN A 232 -8.84 -0.87 -6.04
N ILE A 233 -8.58 0.39 -6.39
CA ILE A 233 -9.43 1.13 -7.34
C ILE A 233 -9.10 0.86 -8.81
N CYS A 234 -7.88 0.43 -9.13
CA CYS A 234 -7.40 0.44 -10.50
C CYS A 234 -7.72 -0.88 -11.20
N TRP A 235 -8.77 -0.88 -12.02
CA TRP A 235 -9.28 -2.07 -12.72
C TRP A 235 -8.91 -2.12 -14.21
N GLY A 236 -8.34 -1.03 -14.74
CA GLY A 236 -8.03 -0.91 -16.16
C GLY A 236 -9.25 -0.69 -17.05
N ASN A 237 -10.45 -0.97 -16.53
CA ASN A 237 -11.71 -0.54 -17.13
C ASN A 237 -12.16 0.80 -16.51
N PRO A 238 -12.45 1.85 -17.32
CA PRO A 238 -12.89 3.15 -16.79
C PRO A 238 -14.17 3.10 -15.95
N LYS A 239 -15.18 2.31 -16.35
CA LYS A 239 -16.45 2.20 -15.65
C LYS A 239 -16.27 1.56 -14.27
N GLU A 240 -15.57 0.43 -14.22
CA GLU A 240 -15.27 -0.26 -12.95
C GLU A 240 -14.35 0.57 -12.05
N THR A 241 -13.35 1.22 -12.63
CA THR A 241 -12.44 2.09 -11.88
C THR A 241 -13.19 3.30 -11.29
N SER A 242 -14.15 3.86 -12.02
CA SER A 242 -15.01 4.95 -11.53
C SER A 242 -15.94 4.49 -10.41
N GLU A 243 -16.55 3.31 -10.53
CA GLU A 243 -17.40 2.76 -9.48
C GLU A 243 -16.60 2.45 -8.20
N ASN A 244 -15.41 1.86 -8.35
CA ASN A 244 -14.53 1.62 -7.21
C ASN A 244 -14.05 2.92 -6.55
N TYR A 245 -13.80 3.96 -7.34
CA TYR A 245 -13.53 5.30 -6.84
C TYR A 245 -14.70 5.82 -5.99
N ARG A 246 -15.93 5.76 -6.51
CA ARG A 246 -17.15 6.17 -5.79
C ARG A 246 -17.31 5.42 -4.47
N ILE A 247 -17.28 4.08 -4.50
CA ILE A 247 -17.37 3.22 -3.31
C ILE A 247 -16.32 3.60 -2.27
N LEU A 248 -15.10 3.90 -2.71
CA LEU A 248 -14.02 4.30 -1.82
C LEU A 248 -14.27 5.68 -1.21
N THR A 249 -14.58 6.69 -2.03
CA THR A 249 -14.74 8.07 -1.56
C THR A 249 -15.98 8.26 -0.68
N GLU A 250 -16.98 7.39 -0.82
CA GLU A 250 -18.19 7.38 0.01
C GLU A 250 -18.09 6.43 1.21
N SER A 251 -16.95 5.75 1.41
CA SER A 251 -16.80 4.77 2.50
C SER A 251 -16.60 5.36 3.89
N GLY A 252 -16.75 6.67 4.05
CA GLY A 252 -16.70 7.37 5.34
C GLY A 252 -15.32 7.40 6.02
N CYS A 253 -15.34 7.82 7.27
CA CYS A 253 -14.17 8.08 8.10
C CYS A 253 -14.16 7.16 9.32
N LEU A 254 -13.03 6.51 9.54
CA LEU A 254 -12.83 5.57 10.64
C LEU A 254 -12.40 6.30 11.92
N ILE A 255 -12.97 5.88 13.05
CA ILE A 255 -12.62 6.34 14.38
C ILE A 255 -12.39 5.12 15.26
N GLN A 256 -11.42 5.23 16.16
CA GLN A 256 -11.20 4.25 17.22
C GLN A 256 -11.70 4.82 18.55
N ASN A 257 -12.55 4.08 19.24
CA ASN A 257 -13.10 4.44 20.54
C ASN A 257 -12.09 4.16 21.67
N PRO A 258 -12.32 4.70 22.89
CA PRO A 258 -11.45 4.45 24.04
C PRO A 258 -11.30 2.97 24.41
N ASP A 259 -12.35 2.17 24.18
CA ASP A 259 -12.37 0.71 24.39
C ASP A 259 -11.66 -0.07 23.28
N GLY A 260 -11.17 0.60 22.23
CA GLY A 260 -10.51 0.00 21.08
C GLY A 260 -11.42 -0.48 19.96
N SER A 261 -12.74 -0.34 20.11
CA SER A 261 -13.69 -0.59 19.02
C SER A 261 -13.51 0.41 17.88
N MET A 262 -13.84 -0.05 16.67
CA MET A 262 -13.60 0.67 15.42
C MET A 262 -14.93 0.96 14.75
N VAL A 263 -15.24 2.24 14.56
CA VAL A 263 -16.52 2.70 14.00
C VAL A 263 -16.27 3.58 12.78
N VAL A 264 -17.17 3.50 11.80
CA VAL A 264 -17.10 4.28 10.56
C VAL A 264 -18.34 5.16 10.50
N PHE A 265 -18.15 6.45 10.28
CA PHE A 265 -19.22 7.41 10.11
C PHE A 265 -19.10 8.15 8.78
N PRO A 266 -20.19 8.71 8.24
CA PRO A 266 -20.14 9.77 7.24
C PRO A 266 -19.22 10.92 7.69
N PRO A 267 -18.68 11.75 6.76
CA PRO A 267 -17.61 12.70 7.08
C PRO A 267 -17.91 13.69 8.21
N GLU A 268 -19.08 14.35 8.15
CA GLU A 268 -19.47 15.35 9.15
C GLU A 268 -19.74 14.71 10.51
N GLU A 269 -20.51 13.62 10.55
CA GLU A 269 -20.75 12.83 11.76
C GLU A 269 -19.44 12.33 12.38
N ALA A 270 -18.48 11.88 11.56
CA ALA A 270 -17.17 11.44 12.03
C ALA A 270 -16.39 12.58 12.69
N LYS A 271 -16.50 13.79 12.15
CA LYS A 271 -15.84 14.98 12.69
C LYS A 271 -16.46 15.38 14.02
N GLU A 272 -17.79 15.45 14.09
CA GLU A 272 -18.54 15.74 15.32
C GLU A 272 -18.27 14.70 16.41
N TYR A 273 -18.42 13.42 16.07
CA TYR A 273 -18.17 12.31 16.99
C TYR A 273 -16.73 12.31 17.50
N PHE A 274 -15.74 12.47 16.61
CA PHE A 274 -14.34 12.56 17.04
C PHE A 274 -14.11 13.74 17.98
N ASN A 275 -14.75 14.89 17.73
CA ASN A 275 -14.65 16.06 18.59
C ASN A 275 -15.37 15.88 19.94
N ALA A 276 -16.39 15.04 20.03
CA ALA A 276 -17.04 14.72 21.29
C ALA A 276 -16.21 13.76 22.19
N LEU A 277 -15.24 13.05 21.63
CA LEU A 277 -14.39 12.13 22.41
C LEU A 277 -13.52 12.86 23.45
N PRO A 278 -13.17 12.21 24.58
CA PRO A 278 -12.32 12.79 25.60
C PRO A 278 -11.00 13.33 25.03
N VAL A 279 -10.60 14.52 25.47
CA VAL A 279 -9.38 15.22 24.99
C VAL A 279 -8.14 14.31 25.07
N LYS A 280 -7.96 13.61 26.20
CA LYS A 280 -6.85 12.65 26.40
C LYS A 280 -6.80 11.56 25.33
N HIS A 281 -7.96 11.11 24.86
CA HIS A 281 -8.07 10.10 23.80
C HIS A 281 -7.79 10.70 22.42
N ARG A 282 -8.38 11.86 22.09
CA ARG A 282 -8.14 12.54 20.80
C ARG A 282 -6.66 12.83 20.54
N ARG A 283 -5.91 13.23 21.58
CA ARG A 283 -4.45 13.48 21.53
C ARG A 283 -3.60 12.28 21.14
N LYS A 284 -4.15 11.06 21.14
CA LYS A 284 -3.50 9.87 20.59
C LYS A 284 -3.51 9.85 19.05
N TYR A 285 -4.48 10.50 18.41
CA TYR A 285 -4.68 10.41 16.95
C TYR A 285 -4.38 11.71 16.21
N GLN A 286 -4.29 12.83 16.92
CA GLN A 286 -3.98 14.13 16.33
C GLN A 286 -2.98 14.93 17.18
N ILE A 287 -2.36 15.92 16.56
CA ILE A 287 -1.69 17.01 17.26
C ILE A 287 -2.70 18.15 17.34
N GLU A 288 -3.06 18.59 18.54
CA GLU A 288 -3.83 19.81 18.71
C GLU A 288 -3.04 20.96 18.09
N LYS A 289 -3.67 21.75 17.21
CA LYS A 289 -3.11 23.04 16.85
C LYS A 289 -3.01 23.82 18.15
N SER A 290 -1.80 24.22 18.54
CA SER A 290 -1.66 25.22 19.60
C SER A 290 -2.51 26.41 19.18
N ALA A 291 -3.43 26.84 20.05
CA ALA A 291 -4.14 28.09 19.88
C ALA A 291 -3.05 29.16 19.68
N LYS A 292 -2.98 29.70 18.48
CA LYS A 292 -2.25 30.94 18.22
C LYS A 292 -3.16 32.09 18.61
#